data_AF-A0A922S6X4-F1
#
_entry.id   AF-A0A922S6X4-F1
#
_cell.length_a   1.000
_cell.length_b   1.000
_cell.length_c   1.000
_cell.angle_alpha   90.00
_cell.angle_beta   90.00
_cell.angle_gamma   90.00
#
_symmetry.space_group_name_H-M   'P 1'
#
loop_
_entity.id
_entity.type
_entity.pdbx_description
1 polymer ?
#
loop_
_entity_poly.entity_id
_entity_poly.type
_entity_poly.pdbx_seq_one_letter_code
_entity_poly.pdbx_strand_id
1 'polypeptide(L)'
;MKDTNHLHYRLTMVNFFCQATAMLLGSVLVFWVYRPMKWFLIARIIVILQLFLGSYFFVYFNRAALLVFNGENIYYIREHEPGYTEFNKCAISEWFCIFGLIEITLITGLELRKHEESVTKTKAVYMM
;
A
#
# COMPACT_ATOMS: atom_id res chain seq x y z
N MET A 1 -31.05 2.62 -1.81
CA MET A 1 -29.78 1.84 -1.80
C MET A 1 -28.95 2.35 -0.63
N LYS A 2 -28.48 1.49 0.27
CA LYS A 2 -27.59 1.91 1.38
C LYS A 2 -26.34 2.55 0.76
N ASP A 3 -25.83 3.63 1.33
CA ASP A 3 -24.68 4.39 0.85
C ASP A 3 -23.36 3.61 1.00
N THR A 4 -23.29 2.43 0.37
CA THR A 4 -22.19 1.47 0.41
C THR A 4 -20.95 2.04 -0.26
N ASN A 5 -21.10 2.96 -1.21
CA ASN A 5 -19.97 3.59 -1.88
C ASN A 5 -19.24 4.56 -0.97
N HIS A 6 -19.99 5.43 -0.29
CA HIS A 6 -19.39 6.36 0.66
C HIS A 6 -18.75 5.60 1.83
N LEU A 7 -19.36 4.49 2.28
CA LEU A 7 -18.78 3.62 3.29
C LEU A 7 -17.49 2.94 2.79
N HIS A 8 -17.50 2.38 1.57
CA HIS A 8 -16.33 1.75 0.95
C HIS A 8 -15.19 2.75 0.78
N TYR A 9 -15.46 3.90 0.16
CA TYR A 9 -14.47 4.98 0.01
C TYR A 9 -13.85 5.38 1.34
N ARG A 10 -14.67 5.57 2.38
CA ARG A 10 -14.20 5.98 3.70
C ARG A 10 -13.34 4.90 4.37
N LEU A 11 -13.74 3.64 4.28
CA LEU A 11 -12.96 2.51 4.80
C LEU A 11 -11.62 2.35 4.07
N THR A 12 -11.63 2.43 2.74
CA THR A 12 -10.43 2.34 1.90
C THR A 12 -9.44 3.47 2.22
N MET A 13 -9.93 4.71 2.36
CA MET A 13 -9.11 5.85 2.75
C MET A 13 -8.50 5.72 4.14
N VAL A 14 -9.29 5.32 5.13
CA VAL A 14 -8.80 5.10 6.51
C VAL A 14 -7.72 4.02 6.52
N ASN A 15 -7.93 2.92 5.77
CA ASN A 15 -6.96 1.86 5.65
C ASN A 15 -5.64 2.36 5.03
N PHE A 16 -5.72 3.09 3.92
CA PHE A 16 -4.52 3.64 3.26
C PHE A 16 -3.73 4.60 4.16
N PHE A 17 -4.39 5.51 4.86
CA PHE A 17 -3.71 6.41 5.80
C PHE A 17 -3.05 5.67 6.97
N CYS A 18 -3.75 4.68 7.53
CA CYS A 18 -3.19 3.84 8.60
C CYS A 18 -1.93 3.12 8.13
N GLN A 19 -1.98 2.52 6.94
CA GLN A 19 -0.86 1.78 6.37
C GLN A 19 0.32 2.67 6.02
N ALA A 20 0.10 3.83 5.39
CA ALA A 20 1.17 4.79 5.11
C ALA A 20 1.88 5.26 6.40
N THR A 21 1.10 5.51 7.47
CA THR A 21 1.64 5.90 8.78
C THR A 21 2.47 4.76 9.40
N ALA A 22 1.95 3.53 9.38
CA ALA A 22 2.65 2.35 9.87
C ALA A 22 3.98 2.11 9.14
N MET A 23 4.02 2.37 7.82
CA MET A 23 5.25 2.20 7.03
C MET A 23 6.30 3.26 7.30
N LEU A 24 5.90 4.51 7.51
CA LEU A 24 6.81 5.58 7.93
C LEU A 24 7.43 5.24 9.29
N LEU A 25 6.61 4.84 10.27
CA LEU A 25 7.07 4.44 11.59
C LEU A 25 7.99 3.20 11.53
N GLY A 26 7.61 2.19 10.76
CA GLY A 26 8.43 1.00 10.56
C GLY A 26 9.78 1.30 9.90
N SER A 27 9.83 2.24 8.97
CA SER A 27 11.07 2.67 8.32
C SER A 27 12.02 3.37 9.28
N VAL A 28 11.50 4.19 10.19
CA VAL A 28 12.30 4.84 11.26
C VAL A 28 12.89 3.81 12.21
N LEU A 29 12.09 2.83 12.64
CA LEU A 29 12.55 1.72 13.50
C LEU A 29 13.65 0.91 12.83
N VAL A 30 13.47 0.55 11.56
CA VAL A 30 14.47 -0.19 10.78
C VAL A 30 15.77 0.58 10.64
N PHE A 31 15.68 1.87 10.34
CA PHE A 31 16.88 2.72 10.25
C PHE A 31 17.64 2.77 11.58
N TRP A 32 16.91 2.85 12.70
CA TRP A 32 17.49 2.87 14.04
C TRP A 32 18.13 1.55 14.45
N VAL A 33 17.46 0.42 14.18
CA VAL A 33 17.85 -0.91 14.68
C VAL A 33 18.80 -1.64 13.72
N TYR A 34 18.60 -1.52 12.40
CA TYR A 34 19.24 -2.35 11.38
C TYR A 34 20.15 -1.56 10.43
N ARG A 35 20.98 -0.66 11.00
CA ARG A 35 21.89 0.27 10.28
C ARG A 35 22.61 -0.22 9.01
N PRO A 36 23.05 -1.48 8.83
CA PRO A 36 23.71 -1.90 7.59
C PRO A 36 22.75 -2.25 6.43
N MET A 37 21.43 -2.19 6.61
CA MET A 37 20.42 -2.68 5.66
C MET A 37 19.92 -1.60 4.67
N LYS A 38 20.85 -0.88 4.02
CA LYS A 38 20.52 0.25 3.12
C LYS A 38 19.54 -0.09 2.00
N TRP A 39 19.61 -1.31 1.45
CA TRP A 39 18.69 -1.79 0.41
C TRP A 39 17.25 -1.95 0.89
N PHE A 40 17.06 -2.39 2.15
CA PHE A 40 15.73 -2.50 2.76
C PHE A 40 15.13 -1.12 3.02
N LEU A 41 15.95 -0.14 3.38
CA LEU A 41 15.51 1.26 3.50
C LEU A 41 15.05 1.83 2.15
N ILE A 42 15.82 1.61 1.08
CA ILE A 42 15.44 2.05 -0.27
C ILE A 42 14.13 1.39 -0.71
N ALA A 43 14.00 0.07 -0.50
CA ALA A 43 12.79 -0.66 -0.83
C ALA A 43 11.56 -0.10 -0.09
N ARG A 44 11.68 0.22 1.21
CA ARG A 44 10.61 0.86 1.98
C ARG A 44 10.22 2.23 1.43
N ILE A 45 11.18 3.05 1.02
CA ILE A 45 10.90 4.36 0.42
C ILE A 45 10.10 4.20 -0.89
N ILE A 46 10.48 3.24 -1.73
CA ILE A 46 9.76 2.95 -2.99
C ILE A 46 8.32 2.56 -2.69
N VAL A 47 8.10 1.63 -1.74
CA VAL A 47 6.76 1.18 -1.36
C VAL A 47 5.91 2.31 -0.77
N ILE A 48 6.51 3.20 0.04
CA ILE A 48 5.83 4.39 0.58
C ILE A 48 5.38 5.31 -0.56
N LEU A 49 6.24 5.57 -1.54
CA LEU A 49 5.90 6.39 -2.72
C LEU A 49 4.78 5.74 -3.54
N GLN A 50 4.84 4.42 -3.74
CA GLN A 50 3.80 3.65 -4.41
C GLN A 50 2.44 3.77 -3.71
N LEU A 51 2.39 3.62 -2.39
CA LEU A 51 1.16 3.78 -1.62
C LEU A 51 0.62 5.21 -1.66
N PHE A 52 1.51 6.20 -1.58
CA PHE A 52 1.11 7.60 -1.67
C PHE A 52 0.48 7.91 -3.04
N LEU A 53 1.13 7.49 -4.13
CA LEU A 53 0.64 7.66 -5.49
C LEU A 53 -0.67 6.91 -5.71
N GLY A 54 -0.74 5.63 -5.32
CA GLY A 54 -1.94 4.81 -5.45
C GLY A 54 -3.12 5.42 -4.67
N SER A 55 -2.90 5.89 -3.44
CA SER A 55 -3.93 6.53 -2.63
C SER A 55 -4.40 7.85 -3.24
N TYR A 56 -3.47 8.66 -3.74
CA TYR A 56 -3.79 9.91 -4.42
C TYR A 56 -4.65 9.68 -5.66
N PHE A 57 -4.26 8.75 -6.52
CA PHE A 57 -5.00 8.42 -7.73
C PHE A 57 -6.34 7.76 -7.42
N PHE A 58 -6.43 6.92 -6.38
CA PHE A 58 -7.69 6.37 -5.91
C PHE A 58 -8.69 7.49 -5.54
N VAL A 59 -8.27 8.48 -4.74
CA VAL A 59 -9.13 9.62 -4.39
C VAL A 59 -9.53 10.41 -5.62
N TYR A 60 -8.56 10.73 -6.49
CA TYR A 60 -8.78 11.53 -7.68
C TYR A 60 -9.79 10.87 -8.62
N PHE A 61 -9.55 9.61 -8.99
CA PHE A 61 -10.41 8.89 -9.91
C PHE A 61 -11.76 8.54 -9.30
N ASN A 62 -11.85 8.27 -8.00
CA ASN A 62 -13.14 8.09 -7.34
C ASN A 62 -13.99 9.37 -7.40
N ARG A 63 -13.40 10.54 -7.13
CA ARG A 63 -14.11 11.83 -7.25
C ARG A 63 -14.52 12.11 -8.69
N ALA A 64 -13.62 11.89 -9.65
CA ALA A 64 -13.91 12.08 -11.06
C ALA A 64 -15.05 11.16 -11.52
N ALA A 65 -15.01 9.88 -11.15
CA ALA A 65 -16.01 8.90 -11.49
C ALA A 65 -17.39 9.28 -10.94
N LEU A 66 -17.47 9.69 -9.67
CA LEU A 66 -18.72 10.11 -9.03
C LEU A 66 -19.37 11.34 -9.70
N LEU A 67 -18.60 12.22 -10.34
CA LEU A 67 -19.13 13.40 -11.05
C LEU A 67 -19.79 13.04 -12.38
N VAL A 68 -19.34 11.97 -13.03
CA VAL A 68 -19.83 11.56 -14.36
C VAL A 68 -20.73 10.33 -14.31
N PHE A 69 -20.82 9.66 -13.17
CA PHE A 69 -21.58 8.44 -12.99
C PHE A 69 -23.09 8.69 -13.10
N ASN A 70 -23.73 7.95 -14.00
CA ASN A 70 -25.18 8.01 -14.23
C ASN A 70 -25.84 6.61 -14.17
N GLY A 71 -25.18 5.64 -13.54
CA GLY A 71 -25.69 4.26 -13.42
C GLY A 71 -26.44 4.01 -12.11
N GLU A 72 -27.19 2.92 -12.05
CA GLU A 72 -27.86 2.49 -10.81
C GLU A 72 -26.91 1.70 -9.88
N ASN A 73 -25.86 1.06 -10.43
CA ASN A 73 -24.94 0.24 -9.67
C ASN A 73 -23.47 0.47 -10.05
N ILE A 74 -22.74 1.11 -9.16
CA ILE A 74 -21.30 1.38 -9.25
C ILE A 74 -20.41 0.13 -9.35
N TYR A 75 -20.88 -1.02 -8.88
CA TYR A 75 -20.11 -2.28 -8.88
C TYR A 75 -20.26 -3.03 -10.20
N TYR A 76 -21.22 -2.64 -11.03
CA TYR A 76 -21.54 -3.27 -12.31
C TYR A 76 -21.67 -2.21 -13.39
N ILE A 77 -20.58 -1.48 -13.62
CA ILE A 77 -20.50 -0.49 -14.69
C ILE A 77 -20.02 -1.17 -15.98
N ARG A 78 -20.76 -1.01 -17.06
CA ARG A 78 -20.40 -1.51 -18.39
C ARG A 78 -19.46 -0.55 -19.10
N GLU A 79 -18.68 -1.06 -20.04
CA GLU A 79 -17.67 -0.27 -20.78
C GLU A 79 -18.22 1.00 -21.45
N HIS A 80 -19.48 0.95 -21.89
CA HIS A 80 -20.14 2.07 -22.57
C HIS A 80 -20.79 3.09 -21.60
N GLU A 81 -20.80 2.82 -20.29
CA GLU A 81 -21.44 3.70 -19.30
C GLU A 81 -20.51 4.84 -18.87
N PRO A 82 -21.06 6.04 -18.67
CA PRO A 82 -20.27 7.18 -18.22
C PRO A 82 -19.73 6.91 -16.81
N GLY A 83 -18.43 7.15 -16.63
CA GLY A 83 -17.69 6.81 -15.40
C GLY A 83 -16.93 5.49 -15.43
N TYR A 84 -17.13 4.63 -16.44
CA TYR A 84 -16.41 3.35 -16.54
C TYR A 84 -14.89 3.53 -16.51
N THR A 85 -14.38 4.48 -17.30
CA THR A 85 -12.92 4.69 -17.43
C THR A 85 -12.32 5.17 -16.11
N GLU A 86 -13.02 6.06 -15.42
CA GLU A 86 -12.62 6.63 -14.13
C GLU A 86 -12.67 5.56 -13.04
N PHE A 87 -13.75 4.78 -12.94
CA PHE A 87 -13.85 3.69 -11.97
C PHE A 87 -12.81 2.59 -12.22
N ASN A 88 -12.50 2.27 -13.48
CA ASN A 88 -11.45 1.31 -13.79
C ASN A 88 -10.07 1.82 -13.33
N LYS A 89 -9.74 3.09 -13.61
CA LYS A 89 -8.50 3.72 -13.12
C LYS A 89 -8.45 3.80 -11.59
N CYS A 90 -9.59 4.03 -10.94
CA CYS A 90 -9.74 3.99 -9.49
C CYS A 90 -9.39 2.59 -8.94
N ALA A 91 -9.97 1.54 -9.52
CA ALA A 91 -9.69 0.16 -9.15
C ALA A 91 -8.21 -0.22 -9.36
N ILE A 92 -7.61 0.18 -10.49
CA ILE A 92 -6.17 -0.03 -10.73
C ILE A 92 -5.32 0.64 -9.64
N SER A 93 -5.70 1.86 -9.21
CA SER A 93 -5.01 2.60 -8.16
C SER A 93 -5.15 1.94 -6.79
N GLU A 94 -6.32 1.36 -6.49
CA GLU A 94 -6.55 0.55 -5.29
C GLU A 94 -5.64 -0.69 -5.29
N TRP A 95 -5.56 -1.41 -6.42
CA TRP A 95 -4.66 -2.56 -6.56
C TRP A 95 -3.19 -2.20 -6.40
N PHE A 96 -2.76 -1.03 -6.89
CA PHE A 96 -1.40 -0.54 -6.67
C PHE A 96 -1.06 -0.38 -5.19
N CYS A 97 -2.03 0.07 -4.39
CA CYS A 97 -1.91 0.13 -2.94
C CYS A 97 -1.83 -1.27 -2.32
N ILE A 98 -2.70 -2.19 -2.73
CA ILE A 98 -2.71 -3.58 -2.23
C ILE A 98 -1.35 -4.26 -2.50
N PHE A 99 -0.77 -4.09 -3.70
CA PHE A 99 0.56 -4.61 -4.00
C PHE A 99 1.63 -4.01 -3.08
N GLY A 100 1.56 -2.72 -2.77
CA GLY A 100 2.47 -2.10 -1.80
C GLY A 100 2.39 -2.73 -0.41
N LEU A 101 1.19 -3.14 0.04
CA LEU A 101 1.01 -3.86 1.31
C LEU A 101 1.61 -5.27 1.29
N ILE A 102 1.54 -5.96 0.15
CA ILE A 102 2.16 -7.27 -0.03
C ILE A 102 3.68 -7.12 -0.03
N GLU A 103 4.21 -6.16 -0.78
CA GLU A 103 5.63 -5.87 -0.89
C GLU A 103 6.26 -5.54 0.47
N ILE A 104 5.63 -4.69 1.29
CA ILE A 104 6.16 -4.37 2.62
C ILE A 104 6.22 -5.60 3.53
N THR A 105 5.25 -6.50 3.41
CA THR A 105 5.19 -7.73 4.19
C THR A 105 6.36 -8.64 3.82
N LEU A 106 6.62 -8.78 2.53
CA LEU A 106 7.76 -9.55 2.00
C LEU A 106 9.10 -8.92 2.40
N ILE A 107 9.25 -7.61 2.24
CA ILE A 107 10.43 -6.83 2.66
C ILE A 107 10.73 -7.07 4.14
N THR A 108 9.70 -6.97 4.99
CA THR A 108 9.83 -7.19 6.44
C THR A 108 10.21 -8.63 6.77
N GLY A 109 9.62 -9.62 6.09
CA GLY A 109 9.98 -11.03 6.27
C GLY A 109 11.43 -11.33 5.89
N LEU A 110 11.90 -10.78 4.76
CA LEU A 110 13.29 -10.92 4.31
C LEU A 110 14.28 -10.22 5.25
N GLU A 111 13.91 -9.07 5.78
CA GLU A 111 14.70 -8.31 6.76
C GLU A 111 14.88 -9.10 8.07
N LEU A 112 13.78 -9.64 8.62
CA LEU A 112 13.81 -10.48 9.81
C LEU A 112 14.71 -11.71 9.62
N ARG A 113 14.55 -12.43 8.50
CA ARG A 113 15.39 -13.60 8.19
C ARG A 113 16.87 -13.23 8.14
N LYS A 114 17.23 -12.14 7.45
CA LYS A 114 18.64 -11.75 7.32
C LYS A 114 19.22 -11.25 8.65
N HIS A 115 18.38 -10.67 9.52
CA HIS A 115 18.80 -10.36 10.88
C HIS A 115 19.10 -11.63 11.70
N GLU A 116 18.22 -12.64 11.67
CA GLU A 116 18.45 -13.92 12.34
C GLU A 116 19.73 -14.62 11.85
N GLU A 117 19.96 -14.64 10.53
CA GLU A 117 21.18 -15.20 9.94
C GLU A 117 22.44 -14.46 10.43
N SER A 118 22.39 -13.13 10.55
CA SER A 118 23.48 -12.32 11.09
C SER A 118 23.76 -12.66 12.55
N VAL A 119 22.72 -12.70 13.39
CA VAL A 119 22.86 -13.00 14.83
C VAL A 119 23.42 -14.41 15.05
N THR A 120 22.95 -15.39 14.27
CA THR A 120 23.41 -16.78 14.36
C THR A 120 24.88 -16.91 13.98
N LYS A 121 25.32 -16.25 12.90
CA LYS A 121 26.74 -16.21 12.52
C LYS A 121 27.61 -15.58 13.61
N THR A 122 27.16 -14.48 14.20
CA THR A 122 27.87 -13.82 15.28
C THR A 122 28.05 -14.74 16.49
N LYS A 123 27.00 -15.46 16.91
CA LYS A 123 27.10 -16.44 18.02
C LYS A 123 28.09 -17.58 17.73
N ALA A 124 28.12 -18.08 16.49
CA ALA A 124 29.03 -19.17 16.12
C ALA A 124 30.52 -18.75 16.17
N VAL A 125 30.82 -17.48 15.90
CA VAL A 125 32.19 -16.93 15.99
C VAL A 125 32.67 -16.78 17.44
N TYR A 126 31.78 -16.45 18.38
CA TYR A 126 32.14 -16.31 19.80
C TYR A 126 32.16 -17.63 20.58
N MET A 127 31.78 -18.75 19.95
CA MET A 127 31.83 -20.09 20.53
C MET A 127 33.03 -20.92 20.02
N MET A 128 33.85 -20.37 19.14
CA MET A 128 35.17 -20.91 18.73
C MET A 128 36.29 -20.15 19.45
#